data_AF-A0A6L3VF52-F1
#
_entry.id   AF-A0A6L3VF52-F1
#
_cell.length_a   1.000
_cell.length_b   1.000
_cell.length_c   1.000
_cell.angle_alpha   90.00
_cell.angle_beta   90.00
_cell.angle_gamma   90.00
#
_symmetry.space_group_name_H-M   'P 1'
#
loop_
_entity.id
_entity.type
_entity.pdbx_description
1 polymer ?
#
loop_
_entity_poly.entity_id
_entity_poly.type
_entity_poly.pdbx_seq_one_letter_code
_entity_poly.pdbx_strand_id
1 'polypeptide(L)'
;ERALGAPPNATGDEGAAALAAALPGSPLRRLGLSHTGVTGRGAKTLLAGVGAESRLEYVGLGPGVPRKVKRAFAQRLRPAARPHPDVHAIASVYR
;
A
#
# COMPACT_ATOMS: atom_id res chain seq x y z
N GLU A 1 -21.57 -23.82 4.20
CA GLU A 1 -21.02 -22.45 4.16
C GLU A 1 -21.29 -21.86 2.78
N ARG A 2 -21.99 -20.73 2.66
CA ARG A 2 -22.26 -20.08 1.36
C ARG A 2 -21.49 -18.77 1.33
N ALA A 3 -20.28 -18.78 0.78
CA ALA A 3 -19.55 -17.56 0.46
C ALA A 3 -20.09 -17.01 -0.87
N LEU A 4 -20.45 -15.72 -0.90
CA LEU A 4 -20.61 -15.01 -2.17
C LEU A 4 -19.22 -14.75 -2.73
N GLY A 5 -18.76 -15.62 -3.63
CA GLY A 5 -17.46 -15.51 -4.28
C GLY A 5 -17.43 -14.36 -5.28
N ALA A 6 -17.21 -13.13 -4.79
CA ALA A 6 -16.87 -12.01 -5.64
C ALA A 6 -15.37 -12.09 -6.02
N PRO A 7 -15.01 -11.78 -7.27
CA PRO A 7 -13.61 -11.68 -7.65
C PRO A 7 -12.94 -10.55 -6.85
N PRO A 8 -11.62 -10.65 -6.57
CA PRO A 8 -10.89 -9.57 -5.91
C PRO A 8 -10.95 -8.28 -6.73
N ASN A 9 -10.97 -7.13 -6.04
CA ASN A 9 -10.97 -5.82 -6.68
C ASN A 9 -9.69 -5.62 -7.51
N ALA A 10 -9.80 -5.72 -8.84
CA ALA A 10 -8.69 -5.59 -9.76
C ALA A 10 -8.61 -4.17 -10.34
N THR A 11 -8.01 -3.24 -9.60
CA THR A 11 -7.77 -1.88 -10.11
C THR A 11 -6.63 -1.80 -11.13
N GLY A 12 -5.70 -2.74 -11.12
CA GLY A 12 -4.61 -2.85 -12.09
C GLY A 12 -3.65 -1.66 -12.10
N ASP A 13 -2.85 -1.59 -13.16
CA ASP A 13 -1.85 -0.52 -13.34
C ASP A 13 -2.49 0.87 -13.52
N GLU A 14 -3.70 0.93 -14.08
CA GLU A 14 -4.46 2.19 -14.23
C GLU A 14 -4.85 2.77 -12.87
N GLY A 15 -5.36 1.94 -11.96
CA GLY A 15 -5.63 2.38 -10.59
C GLY A 15 -4.36 2.79 -9.85
N ALA A 16 -3.23 2.12 -10.09
CA ALA A 16 -1.94 2.56 -9.56
C ALA A 16 -1.53 3.94 -10.08
N ALA A 17 -1.80 4.25 -11.35
CA ALA A 17 -1.55 5.57 -11.93
C ALA A 17 -2.47 6.66 -11.34
N ALA A 18 -3.77 6.36 -11.19
CA ALA A 18 -4.72 7.26 -10.55
C ALA A 18 -4.32 7.57 -9.10
N LEU A 19 -3.90 6.54 -8.35
CA LEU A 19 -3.36 6.72 -7.00
C LEU A 19 -2.09 7.57 -7.00
N ALA A 20 -1.17 7.36 -7.95
CA ALA A 20 0.05 8.16 -8.05
C ALA A 20 -0.25 9.66 -8.19
N ALA A 21 -1.26 10.02 -9.00
CA ALA A 21 -1.69 11.40 -9.19
C ALA A 21 -2.35 11.99 -7.93
N ALA A 22 -3.02 11.17 -7.13
CA ALA A 22 -3.73 11.59 -5.92
C ALA A 22 -2.86 11.58 -4.64
N LEU A 23 -1.64 11.05 -4.69
CA LEU A 23 -0.74 10.95 -3.53
C LEU A 23 -0.18 12.30 -3.04
N PRO A 24 0.22 13.25 -3.90
CA PRO A 24 0.71 14.55 -3.45
C PRO A 24 -0.31 15.26 -2.54
N GLY A 25 0.13 15.70 -1.36
CA GLY A 25 -0.75 16.36 -0.37
C GLY A 25 -1.71 15.42 0.37
N SER A 26 -1.74 14.12 0.02
CA SER A 26 -2.60 13.15 0.69
C SER A 26 -2.16 12.90 2.14
N PRO A 27 -3.09 12.81 3.10
CA PRO A 27 -2.78 12.41 4.47
C PRO A 27 -2.53 10.91 4.62
N LEU A 28 -2.61 10.13 3.53
CA LEU A 28 -2.56 8.67 3.56
C LEU A 28 -1.21 8.16 4.09
N ARG A 29 -1.28 7.25 5.07
CA ARG A 29 -0.11 6.60 5.69
C ARG A 29 0.11 5.16 5.24
N ARG A 30 -0.95 4.44 4.90
CA ARG A 30 -0.87 3.02 4.53
C ARG A 30 -1.68 2.76 3.28
N LEU A 31 -1.09 2.06 2.31
CA LEU A 31 -1.72 1.72 1.04
C LEU A 31 -1.51 0.23 0.73
N GLY A 32 -2.57 -0.55 0.63
CA GLY A 32 -2.49 -1.99 0.34
C GLY A 32 -2.98 -2.33 -1.07
N LEU A 33 -2.09 -2.89 -1.90
CA LEU A 33 -2.35 -3.23 -3.32
C LEU A 33 -1.94 -4.67 -3.68
N SER A 34 -1.80 -5.55 -2.69
CA SER A 34 -1.20 -6.89 -2.90
C SER A 34 -2.00 -7.81 -3.84
N HIS A 35 -3.31 -7.60 -3.94
CA HIS A 35 -4.22 -8.46 -4.72
C HIS A 35 -5.10 -7.63 -5.65
N THR A 36 -4.58 -6.52 -6.17
CA THR A 36 -5.33 -5.61 -7.02
C THR A 36 -4.96 -5.69 -8.51
N GLY A 37 -4.14 -6.67 -8.89
CA GLY A 37 -3.66 -6.81 -10.27
C GLY A 37 -2.57 -5.82 -10.67
N VAL A 38 -2.01 -5.05 -9.73
CA VAL A 38 -0.89 -4.13 -9.99
C VAL A 38 0.36 -4.91 -10.36
N THR A 39 0.96 -4.56 -11.50
CA THR A 39 2.18 -5.16 -12.01
C THR A 39 3.40 -4.31 -11.62
N GLY A 40 4.59 -4.77 -12.03
CA GLY A 40 5.80 -3.97 -11.93
C GLY A 40 5.74 -2.61 -12.65
N ARG A 41 4.91 -2.46 -13.70
CA ARG A 41 4.75 -1.19 -14.41
C ARG A 41 3.93 -0.21 -13.57
N GLY A 42 2.73 -0.60 -13.13
CA GLY A 42 1.90 0.23 -12.25
C GLY A 42 2.61 0.58 -10.95
N ALA A 43 3.35 -0.36 -10.35
CA ALA A 43 4.12 -0.10 -9.14
C ALA A 43 5.23 0.95 -9.36
N LYS A 44 5.87 0.99 -10.54
CA LYS A 44 6.85 2.05 -10.87
C LYS A 44 6.17 3.41 -11.06
N THR A 45 5.00 3.43 -11.72
CA THR A 45 4.19 4.65 -11.86
C THR A 45 3.78 5.19 -10.49
N LEU A 46 3.28 4.33 -9.61
CA LEU A 46 2.94 4.69 -8.23
C LEU A 46 4.15 5.22 -7.48
N LEU A 47 5.30 4.55 -7.58
CA LEU A 47 6.54 4.98 -6.94
C LEU A 47 6.96 6.39 -7.37
N ALA A 48 6.74 6.75 -8.63
CA ALA A 48 7.04 8.10 -9.13
C ALA A 48 6.19 9.19 -8.46
N GLY A 49 4.95 8.87 -8.07
CA GLY A 49 4.08 9.76 -7.29
C GLY A 49 4.43 9.85 -5.80
N VAL A 50 5.24 8.92 -5.27
CA VAL A 50 5.76 8.99 -3.90
C VAL A 50 6.94 9.96 -3.83
N GLY A 51 6.63 11.24 -3.68
CA GLY A 51 7.58 12.33 -3.43
C GLY A 51 7.88 12.56 -1.94
N ALA A 52 8.77 13.50 -1.63
CA ALA A 52 9.21 13.82 -0.25
C ALA A 52 8.07 14.27 0.68
N GLU A 53 7.05 14.93 0.11
CA GLU A 53 5.85 15.36 0.84
C GLU A 53 4.89 14.20 1.18
N SER A 54 5.12 13.01 0.63
CA SER A 54 4.31 11.84 0.94
C SER A 54 4.41 11.49 2.42
N ARG A 55 3.26 11.21 3.03
CA ARG A 55 3.15 10.71 4.40
C ARG A 55 3.06 9.19 4.48
N LEU A 56 3.26 8.49 3.35
CA LEU A 56 3.19 7.04 3.32
C LEU A 56 4.31 6.41 4.15
N GLU A 57 3.91 5.47 4.98
CA GLU A 57 4.75 4.66 5.86
C GLU A 57 4.77 3.20 5.42
N TYR A 58 3.72 2.76 4.73
CA TYR A 58 3.59 1.39 4.27
C TYR A 58 2.90 1.31 2.91
N VAL A 59 3.48 0.51 2.02
CA VAL A 59 2.85 0.12 0.75
C VAL A 59 2.93 -1.41 0.60
N GLY A 60 1.78 -2.07 0.60
CA GLY A 60 1.66 -3.50 0.35
C GLY A 60 1.60 -3.78 -1.15
N LEU A 61 2.57 -4.52 -1.68
CA LEU A 61 2.66 -4.85 -3.10
C LEU A 61 2.71 -6.36 -3.32
N GLY A 62 1.95 -6.81 -4.32
CA GLY A 62 1.73 -8.21 -4.62
C GLY A 62 2.98 -8.93 -5.17
N PRO A 63 2.89 -10.25 -5.38
CA PRO A 63 3.99 -11.05 -5.92
C PRO A 63 4.42 -10.61 -7.33
N GLY A 64 3.51 -10.05 -8.14
CA GLY A 64 3.78 -9.55 -9.50
C GLY A 64 4.65 -8.29 -9.59
N VAL A 65 5.11 -7.74 -8.47
CA VAL A 65 5.96 -6.54 -8.44
C VAL A 65 7.43 -6.92 -8.19
N PRO A 66 8.38 -6.45 -9.03
CA PRO A 66 9.80 -6.76 -8.87
C PRO A 66 10.37 -6.32 -7.52
N ARG A 67 11.23 -7.16 -6.92
CA ARG A 67 11.90 -6.89 -5.62
C ARG A 67 12.63 -5.54 -5.59
N LYS A 68 13.26 -5.14 -6.71
CA LYS A 68 13.95 -3.85 -6.83
C LYS A 68 12.98 -2.66 -6.63
N VAL A 69 11.76 -2.76 -7.14
CA VAL A 69 10.73 -1.72 -6.97
C VAL A 69 10.26 -1.69 -5.51
N LYS A 70 9.99 -2.85 -4.90
CA LYS A 70 9.63 -2.93 -3.47
C LYS A 70 10.70 -2.30 -2.57
N ARG A 71 11.98 -2.52 -2.88
CA ARG A 71 13.10 -1.90 -2.15
C ARG A 71 13.15 -0.39 -2.36
N ALA A 72 12.86 0.11 -3.56
CA ALA A 72 12.83 1.54 -3.83
C ALA A 72 11.70 2.25 -3.06
N PHE A 73 10.55 1.59 -2.85
CA PHE A 73 9.53 2.10 -1.92
C PHE A 73 10.09 2.22 -0.51
N ALA A 74 10.73 1.18 0.04
CA ALA A 74 11.29 1.22 1.39
C ALA A 74 12.30 2.37 1.62
N GLN A 75 12.94 2.89 0.56
CA GLN A 75 13.85 4.04 0.64
C GLN A 75 13.13 5.40 0.65
N ARG A 76 11.87 5.46 0.17
CA ARG A 76 11.08 6.70 0.08
C ARG A 76 10.00 6.83 1.14
N LEU A 77 9.57 5.71 1.71
CA LEU A 77 8.55 5.69 2.75
C LEU A 77 9.10 6.29 4.04
N ARG A 78 8.24 7.00 4.75
CA ARG A 78 8.55 7.47 6.10
C ARG A 78 8.62 6.26 7.04
N PRO A 79 9.46 6.31 8.08
CA PRO A 79 9.40 5.34 9.15
C PRO A 79 7.97 5.26 9.70
N ALA A 80 7.46 4.05 9.90
CA ALA A 80 6.15 3.87 10.51
C ALA A 80 6.14 4.56 11.88
N ALA A 81 5.12 5.38 12.12
CA ALA A 81 4.94 5.98 13.43
C ALA A 81 4.75 4.86 14.45
N ARG A 82 5.30 5.04 15.66
CA ARG A 82 5.05 4.09 16.75
C ARG A 82 3.54 3.96 16.95
N PRO A 83 3.02 2.73 17.16
CA PRO A 83 1.64 2.56 17.55
C PRO A 83 1.35 3.43 18.78
N HIS A 84 0.12 3.96 18.86
CA HIS A 84 -0.31 4.62 20.08
C HIS A 84 -0.16 3.62 21.25
N PRO A 85 0.31 4.03 22.44
CA PRO A 85 0.51 3.13 23.57
C PRO A 85 -0.74 2.27 23.87
N ASP A 86 -1.93 2.84 23.67
CA ASP A 86 -3.22 2.16 23.88
C ASP A 86 -3.46 0.97 22.93
N VAL A 87 -2.76 0.89 21.79
CA VAL A 87 -2.85 -0.28 20.89
C VAL A 87 -2.31 -1.52 21.60
N HIS A 88 -1.33 -1.37 22.50
CA HIS A 88 -0.86 -2.47 23.35
C HIS A 88 -1.88 -2.89 24.42
N ALA A 89 -2.85 -2.04 24.75
CA ALA A 89 -3.94 -2.35 25.67
C ALA A 89 -5.07 -3.15 24.99
N ILE A 90 -5.07 -3.26 23.66
CA ILE A 90 -6.00 -4.14 22.92
C ILE A 90 -5.48 -5.58 23.02
N ALA A 91 -5.70 -6.21 24.17
CA ALA A 91 -5.54 -7.64 24.31
C ALA A 91 -6.73 -8.35 23.64
N SER A 92 -6.46 -9.31 22.75
CA SER A 92 -7.51 -10.21 22.26
C SER A 92 -8.04 -11.02 23.44
N VAL A 93 -9.31 -10.82 23.80
CA VAL A 93 -10.01 -11.55 24.87
C VAL A 93 -10.30 -13.00 24.48
N TYR A 94 -10.17 -13.34 23.21
CA TYR A 94 -10.30 -14.70 22.71
C TYR A 94 -8.91 -15.32 22.52
N ARG A 95 -8.63 -16.34 23.35
CA ARG A 95 -7.54 -17.32 23.17
C ARG A 95 -8.18 -18.69 23.10
#